data_AF-A0A9E5S184-F1
#
_entry.id   AF-A0A9E5S184-F1
#
_cell.length_a   1.000
_cell.length_b   1.000
_cell.length_c   1.000
_cell.angle_alpha   90.00
_cell.angle_beta   90.00
_cell.angle_gamma   90.00
#
_symmetry.space_group_name_H-M   'P 1'
#
loop_
_entity.id
_entity.type
_entity.pdbx_description
1 polymer ?
#
loop_
_entity_poly.entity_id
_entity_poly.type
_entity_poly.pdbx_seq_one_letter_code
_entity_poly.pdbx_strand_id
1 'polypeptide(L)'
;MPESNKTNSEKIGEYKQVLKKFLRRDGIINEQGKTELQLLNQHFKLDNRCIALAYNSVGYEQLSSDNSDAAYMLFSTAIDLYEETPAAHAGRGDILYNQGKRKEAIKELERAKELFKQQKMSQEAIQIDKYLDFINKNDNIWNKVLITFGFRDLRRNKQHSSYSSKPIINNYYNNDLRYSNNGNFANLVSDNASQEINPK
;
A
#
# COMPACT_ATOMS: atom_id res chain seq x y z
N MET A 1 -1.41 16.14 -33.34
CA MET A 1 -1.90 16.72 -32.07
C MET A 1 -0.69 16.91 -31.17
N PRO A 2 -0.49 18.06 -30.52
CA PRO A 2 0.71 18.27 -29.72
C PRO A 2 0.67 17.29 -28.54
N GLU A 3 1.75 16.54 -28.34
CA GLU A 3 1.95 15.68 -27.17
C GLU A 3 1.68 16.54 -25.92
N SER A 4 0.63 16.21 -25.16
CA SER A 4 0.25 17.04 -24.01
C SER A 4 1.41 17.05 -23.02
N ASN A 5 1.97 18.24 -22.76
CA ASN A 5 3.09 18.47 -21.86
C ASN A 5 2.65 18.35 -20.38
N LYS A 6 1.89 17.31 -20.05
CA LYS A 6 1.38 17.01 -18.70
C LYS A 6 2.51 16.38 -17.87
N THR A 7 2.65 16.85 -16.65
CA THR A 7 3.54 16.27 -15.64
C THR A 7 3.10 14.85 -15.27
N ASN A 8 4.01 14.02 -14.76
CA ASN A 8 3.65 12.67 -14.30
C ASN A 8 2.59 12.70 -13.18
N SER A 9 2.58 13.75 -12.35
CA SER A 9 1.56 13.93 -11.31
C SER A 9 0.16 14.12 -11.90
N GLU A 10 0.03 14.94 -12.94
CA GLU A 10 -1.26 15.14 -13.63
C GLU A 10 -1.74 13.87 -14.32
N LYS A 11 -0.82 13.17 -15.01
CA LYS A 11 -1.12 11.88 -15.66
C LYS A 11 -1.60 10.83 -14.67
N ILE A 12 -0.93 10.70 -13.51
CA ILE A 12 -1.35 9.81 -12.41
C ILE A 12 -2.70 10.27 -11.85
N GLY A 13 -2.92 11.57 -11.69
CA GLY A 13 -4.19 12.13 -11.22
C GLY A 13 -5.37 11.74 -12.13
N GLU A 14 -5.21 11.84 -13.44
CA GLU A 14 -6.21 11.41 -14.42
C GLU A 14 -6.41 9.89 -14.39
N TYR A 15 -5.32 9.12 -14.29
CA TYR A 15 -5.39 7.67 -14.13
C TYR A 15 -6.19 7.28 -12.90
N LYS A 16 -5.96 7.94 -11.76
CA LYS A 16 -6.72 7.75 -10.52
C LYS A 16 -8.20 8.07 -10.70
N GLN A 17 -8.55 9.14 -11.42
CA GLN A 17 -9.96 9.50 -11.64
C GLN A 17 -10.70 8.43 -12.43
N VAL A 18 -10.11 7.96 -13.52
CA VAL A 18 -10.67 6.86 -14.32
C VAL A 18 -10.74 5.58 -13.49
N LEU A 19 -9.68 5.26 -12.75
CA LEU A 19 -9.62 4.09 -11.88
C LEU A 19 -10.78 4.09 -10.88
N LYS A 20 -11.01 5.20 -10.17
CA LYS A 20 -12.13 5.36 -9.22
C LYS A 20 -13.49 5.25 -9.89
N LYS A 21 -13.66 5.88 -11.05
CA LYS A 21 -14.93 5.90 -11.79
C LYS A 21 -15.42 4.50 -12.12
N PHE A 22 -14.51 3.58 -12.45
CA PHE A 22 -14.85 2.20 -12.84
C PHE A 22 -14.56 1.15 -11.77
N LEU A 23 -14.14 1.59 -10.58
CA LEU A 23 -13.94 0.73 -9.44
C LEU A 23 -15.29 0.27 -8.90
N ARG A 24 -15.48 -1.05 -8.87
CA ARG A 24 -16.63 -1.66 -8.20
C ARG A 24 -16.37 -1.81 -6.71
N ARG A 25 -17.44 -2.09 -5.95
CA ARG A 25 -17.37 -2.30 -4.49
C ARG A 25 -16.43 -3.43 -4.07
N ASP A 26 -16.24 -4.44 -4.93
CA ASP A 26 -15.30 -5.55 -4.72
C ASP A 26 -13.83 -5.16 -4.98
N GLY A 27 -13.56 -3.90 -5.35
CA GLY A 27 -12.22 -3.43 -5.68
C GLY A 27 -11.74 -3.80 -7.08
N ILE A 28 -12.59 -4.38 -7.91
CA ILE A 28 -12.25 -4.84 -9.26
C ILE A 28 -12.72 -3.80 -10.29
N ILE A 29 -11.86 -3.52 -11.26
CA ILE A 29 -12.20 -2.65 -12.39
C ILE A 29 -13.05 -3.43 -13.40
N ASN A 30 -14.17 -2.85 -13.83
CA ASN A 30 -15.01 -3.44 -14.86
C ASN A 30 -14.34 -3.39 -16.26
N GLU A 31 -14.88 -4.12 -17.24
CA GLU A 31 -14.26 -4.25 -18.57
C GLU A 31 -14.13 -2.90 -19.32
N GLN A 32 -15.10 -2.00 -19.13
CA GLN A 32 -15.04 -0.65 -19.69
C GLN A 32 -13.87 0.14 -19.09
N GLY A 33 -13.73 0.12 -17.76
CA GLY A 33 -12.64 0.76 -17.05
C GLY A 33 -11.28 0.19 -17.43
N LYS A 34 -11.15 -1.12 -17.58
CA LYS A 34 -9.89 -1.74 -18.05
C LYS A 34 -9.49 -1.20 -19.42
N THR A 35 -10.46 -1.10 -20.34
CA THR A 35 -10.25 -0.56 -21.68
C THR A 35 -9.82 0.91 -21.63
N GLU A 36 -10.51 1.75 -20.84
CA GLU A 36 -10.16 3.16 -20.69
C GLU A 36 -8.77 3.35 -20.04
N LEU A 37 -8.44 2.60 -19.00
CA LEU A 37 -7.12 2.65 -18.36
C LEU A 37 -6.00 2.19 -19.30
N GLN A 38 -6.27 1.20 -20.17
CA GLN A 38 -5.31 0.75 -21.18
C GLN A 38 -5.06 1.83 -22.24
N LEU A 39 -6.11 2.47 -22.75
CA LEU A 39 -5.99 3.58 -23.71
C LEU A 39 -5.25 4.76 -23.08
N LEU A 40 -5.58 5.10 -21.84
CA LEU A 40 -4.92 6.16 -21.09
C LEU A 40 -3.44 5.84 -20.88
N ASN A 41 -3.11 4.59 -20.56
CA ASN A 41 -1.73 4.16 -20.42
C ASN A 41 -0.97 4.24 -21.76
N GLN A 42 -1.57 3.82 -22.88
CA GLN A 42 -0.95 3.96 -24.21
C GLN A 42 -0.69 5.43 -24.58
N HIS A 43 -1.62 6.31 -24.22
CA HIS A 43 -1.50 7.74 -24.50
C HIS A 43 -0.42 8.41 -23.64
N PHE A 44 -0.41 8.15 -22.34
CA PHE A 44 0.53 8.78 -21.39
C PHE A 44 1.87 8.07 -21.26
N LYS A 45 1.95 6.82 -21.71
CA LYS A 45 3.10 5.92 -21.57
C LYS A 45 3.56 5.84 -20.12
N LEU A 46 2.64 5.55 -19.21
CA LEU A 46 2.96 5.39 -17.79
C LEU A 46 3.70 4.07 -17.60
N ASP A 47 4.77 4.11 -16.81
CA ASP A 47 5.41 2.88 -16.36
C ASP A 47 4.56 2.18 -15.30
N ASN A 48 4.84 0.89 -15.06
CA ASN A 48 4.10 0.09 -14.08
C ASN A 48 4.20 0.67 -12.66
N ARG A 49 5.26 1.42 -12.36
CA ARG A 49 5.46 2.06 -11.07
C ARG A 49 4.49 3.22 -10.85
N CYS A 50 4.32 4.10 -11.84
CA CYS A 50 3.33 5.19 -11.79
C CYS A 50 1.91 4.64 -11.68
N ILE A 51 1.61 3.54 -12.37
CA ILE A 51 0.32 2.87 -12.29
C ILE A 51 0.14 2.27 -10.89
N ALA A 52 1.14 1.58 -10.35
CA ALA A 52 1.10 1.05 -8.98
C ALA A 52 0.84 2.13 -7.92
N LEU A 53 1.46 3.31 -8.06
CA LEU A 53 1.19 4.46 -7.19
C LEU A 53 -0.26 4.94 -7.27
N ALA A 54 -0.88 4.92 -8.46
CA ALA A 54 -2.28 5.27 -8.62
C ALA A 54 -3.19 4.27 -7.87
N TYR A 55 -2.96 2.97 -8.04
CA TYR A 55 -3.69 1.91 -7.34
C TYR A 55 -3.49 2.00 -5.83
N ASN A 56 -2.26 2.18 -5.35
CA ASN A 56 -1.96 2.35 -3.93
C ASN A 56 -2.72 3.55 -3.34
N SER A 57 -2.70 4.69 -4.03
CA SER A 57 -3.37 5.89 -3.55
C SER A 57 -4.89 5.72 -3.48
N VAL A 58 -5.52 5.10 -4.48
CA VAL A 58 -6.96 4.77 -4.42
C VAL A 58 -7.25 3.72 -3.35
N GLY A 59 -6.33 2.78 -3.11
CA GLY A 59 -6.44 1.78 -2.04
C GLY A 59 -6.56 2.43 -0.66
N TYR A 60 -5.73 3.42 -0.36
CA TYR A 60 -5.83 4.19 0.87
C TYR A 60 -7.13 5.00 0.96
N GLU A 61 -7.57 5.63 -0.12
CA GLU A 61 -8.87 6.31 -0.13
C GLU A 61 -10.03 5.36 0.20
N GLN A 62 -10.02 4.14 -0.34
CA GLN A 62 -11.01 3.10 -0.01
C GLN A 62 -10.91 2.62 1.44
N LEU A 63 -9.69 2.45 1.95
CA LEU A 63 -9.47 2.07 3.35
C LEU A 63 -10.01 3.14 4.32
N SER A 64 -9.81 4.42 4.02
CA SER A 64 -10.40 5.53 4.80
C SER A 64 -11.92 5.62 4.69
N SER A 65 -12.48 5.09 3.62
CA SER A 65 -13.93 4.96 3.39
C SER A 65 -14.51 3.66 3.96
N ASP A 66 -13.73 2.94 4.79
CA ASP A 66 -14.09 1.66 5.43
C ASP A 66 -14.35 0.50 4.44
N ASN A 67 -13.95 0.65 3.17
CA ASN A 67 -14.06 -0.38 2.13
C ASN A 67 -12.79 -1.25 2.10
N SER A 68 -12.57 -2.00 3.19
CA SER A 68 -11.35 -2.80 3.38
C SER A 68 -11.12 -3.87 2.30
N ASP A 69 -12.17 -4.50 1.77
CA ASP A 69 -12.05 -5.51 0.71
C ASP A 69 -11.58 -4.88 -0.62
N ALA A 70 -12.14 -3.72 -0.97
CA ALA A 70 -11.73 -2.99 -2.17
C ALA A 70 -10.29 -2.49 -2.05
N ALA A 71 -9.93 -1.95 -0.88
CA ALA A 71 -8.57 -1.51 -0.58
C ALA A 71 -7.56 -2.66 -0.70
N TYR A 72 -7.92 -3.85 -0.20
CA TYR A 72 -7.06 -5.04 -0.29
C TYR A 72 -6.76 -5.42 -1.76
N MET A 73 -7.78 -5.40 -2.63
CA MET A 73 -7.60 -5.70 -4.05
C MET A 73 -6.76 -4.64 -4.76
N LEU A 74 -6.95 -3.36 -4.43
CA LEU A 74 -6.17 -2.26 -4.98
C LEU A 74 -4.69 -2.33 -4.57
N PHE A 75 -4.40 -2.60 -3.29
CA PHE A 75 -3.03 -2.80 -2.83
C PHE A 75 -2.37 -4.03 -3.45
N SER A 76 -3.13 -5.12 -3.60
CA SER A 76 -2.62 -6.32 -4.26
C SER A 76 -2.27 -6.05 -5.72
N THR A 77 -3.14 -5.33 -6.44
CA THR A 77 -2.87 -4.93 -7.83
C THR A 77 -1.66 -4.00 -7.93
N ALA A 78 -1.48 -3.08 -6.99
CA ALA A 78 -0.30 -2.21 -6.94
C ALA A 78 1.00 -3.03 -6.77
N ILE A 79 1.00 -4.03 -5.90
CA ILE A 79 2.13 -4.94 -5.67
C ILE A 79 2.41 -5.81 -6.91
N ASP A 80 1.37 -6.33 -7.56
CA ASP A 80 1.51 -7.14 -8.78
C ASP A 80 2.11 -6.33 -9.95
N LEU A 81 1.78 -5.05 -10.02
CA LEU A 81 2.34 -4.13 -11.01
C LEU A 81 3.78 -3.74 -10.67
N TYR A 82 4.06 -3.46 -9.41
CA TYR A 82 5.39 -3.08 -8.93
C TYR A 82 5.58 -3.51 -7.47
N GLU A 83 6.33 -4.60 -7.28
CA GLU A 83 6.53 -5.23 -5.97
C GLU A 83 7.19 -4.29 -4.96
N GLU A 84 8.05 -3.39 -5.42
CA GLU A 84 8.77 -2.42 -4.57
C GLU A 84 7.91 -1.19 -4.21
N THR A 85 6.62 -1.41 -3.96
CA THR A 85 5.67 -0.40 -3.46
C THR A 85 5.47 -0.59 -1.95
N PRO A 86 6.35 -0.09 -1.07
CA PRO A 86 6.30 -0.34 0.37
C PRO A 86 4.97 0.08 1.03
N ALA A 87 4.37 1.18 0.55
CA ALA A 87 3.09 1.65 1.06
C ALA A 87 1.95 0.65 0.79
N ALA A 88 1.94 -0.02 -0.37
CA ALA A 88 0.92 -1.02 -0.69
C ALA A 88 1.05 -2.26 0.20
N HIS A 89 2.28 -2.70 0.49
CA HIS A 89 2.54 -3.75 1.48
C HIS A 89 2.08 -3.35 2.88
N ALA A 90 2.33 -2.11 3.30
CA ALA A 90 1.87 -1.62 4.60
C ALA A 90 0.34 -1.56 4.70
N GLY A 91 -0.34 -1.03 3.67
CA GLY A 91 -1.79 -0.97 3.59
C GLY A 91 -2.44 -2.36 3.60
N ARG A 92 -1.87 -3.32 2.85
CA ARG A 92 -2.33 -4.71 2.84
C ARG A 92 -2.10 -5.39 4.21
N GLY A 93 -0.95 -5.16 4.83
CA GLY A 93 -0.62 -5.66 6.17
C GLY A 93 -1.60 -5.15 7.23
N ASP A 94 -1.97 -3.87 7.19
CA ASP A 94 -2.96 -3.29 8.12
C ASP A 94 -4.34 -3.94 7.99
N ILE A 95 -4.81 -4.14 6.75
CA ILE A 95 -6.07 -4.83 6.48
C ILE A 95 -6.02 -6.28 7.01
N LEU A 96 -4.93 -7.00 6.75
CA LEU A 96 -4.76 -8.37 7.22
C LEU A 96 -4.76 -8.44 8.76
N TYR A 97 -4.14 -7.47 9.43
CA TYR A 97 -4.16 -7.38 10.89
C TYR A 97 -5.59 -7.18 11.42
N ASN A 98 -6.34 -6.26 10.82
CA ASN A 98 -7.74 -6.01 11.17
C ASN A 98 -8.66 -7.21 10.88
N GLN A 99 -8.32 -8.03 9.87
CA GLN A 99 -8.98 -9.32 9.60
C GLN A 99 -8.56 -10.45 10.56
N GLY A 100 -7.63 -10.20 11.48
CA GLY A 100 -7.09 -11.21 12.40
C GLY A 100 -6.05 -12.15 11.78
N LYS A 101 -5.67 -11.94 10.51
CA LYS A 101 -4.64 -12.69 9.78
C LYS A 101 -3.25 -12.16 10.14
N ARG A 102 -2.91 -12.35 11.42
CA ARG A 102 -1.78 -11.66 12.04
C ARG A 102 -0.42 -12.08 11.46
N LYS A 103 -0.22 -13.38 11.17
CA LYS A 103 1.05 -13.88 10.64
C LYS A 103 1.32 -13.28 9.26
N GLU A 104 0.28 -13.23 8.43
CA GLU A 104 0.30 -12.63 7.11
C GLU A 104 0.54 -11.12 7.21
N ALA A 105 -0.12 -10.44 8.15
CA ALA A 105 0.09 -9.01 8.40
C ALA A 105 1.54 -8.68 8.76
N ILE A 106 2.16 -9.44 9.67
CA ILE A 106 3.58 -9.25 10.05
C ILE A 106 4.49 -9.41 8.83
N LYS A 107 4.27 -10.44 8.01
CA LYS A 107 5.06 -10.67 6.80
C LYS A 107 5.00 -9.48 5.83
N GLU A 108 3.80 -8.95 5.60
CA GLU A 108 3.60 -7.79 4.72
C GLU A 108 4.25 -6.51 5.30
N LEU A 109 4.11 -6.29 6.60
CA LEU A 109 4.71 -5.14 7.28
C LEU A 109 6.24 -5.24 7.32
N GLU A 110 6.82 -6.42 7.51
CA GLU A 110 8.28 -6.63 7.42
C GLU A 110 8.80 -6.29 6.02
N ARG A 111 8.09 -6.75 4.98
CA ARG A 111 8.42 -6.41 3.58
C ARG A 111 8.34 -4.89 3.35
N ALA A 112 7.29 -4.24 3.84
CA ALA A 112 7.17 -2.78 3.75
C ALA A 112 8.35 -2.07 4.44
N LYS A 113 8.75 -2.50 5.64
CA LYS A 113 9.89 -1.94 6.37
C LYS A 113 11.20 -2.06 5.60
N GLU A 114 11.47 -3.24 5.03
CA GLU A 114 12.67 -3.47 4.22
C GLU A 114 12.74 -2.55 3.01
N LEU A 115 11.63 -2.47 2.26
CA LEU A 115 11.51 -1.62 1.07
C LEU A 115 11.64 -0.13 1.43
N PHE A 116 11.03 0.33 2.53
CA PHE A 116 11.21 1.70 3.02
C PHE A 116 12.69 2.00 3.35
N LYS A 117 13.41 1.06 3.98
CA LYS A 117 14.85 1.24 4.24
C LYS A 117 15.66 1.31 2.95
N GLN A 118 15.39 0.42 1.99
CA GLN A 118 16.07 0.42 0.68
C GLN A 118 15.85 1.74 -0.06
N GLN A 119 14.65 2.32 0.04
CA GLN A 119 14.30 3.61 -0.55
C GLN A 119 14.75 4.82 0.30
N LYS A 120 15.58 4.60 1.33
CA LYS A 120 16.11 5.63 2.26
C LYS A 120 15.02 6.39 3.03
N MET A 121 13.82 5.81 3.13
CA MET A 121 12.67 6.31 3.90
C MET A 121 12.74 5.81 5.35
N SER A 122 13.72 6.34 6.08
CA SER A 122 14.05 5.85 7.42
C SER A 122 12.93 6.11 8.44
N GLN A 123 12.17 7.20 8.31
CA GLN A 123 11.09 7.53 9.25
C GLN A 123 9.89 6.61 9.08
N GLU A 124 9.53 6.26 7.85
CA GLU A 124 8.47 5.33 7.51
C GLU A 124 8.84 3.92 7.98
N ALA A 125 10.08 3.51 7.78
CA ALA A 125 10.58 2.23 8.30
C ALA A 125 10.50 2.16 9.84
N ILE A 126 10.85 3.23 10.56
CA ILE A 126 10.73 3.32 12.02
C ILE A 126 9.26 3.22 12.47
N GLN A 127 8.34 3.83 11.72
CA GLN A 127 6.90 3.76 12.03
C GLN A 127 6.37 2.34 11.88
N ILE A 128 6.75 1.64 10.80
CA ILE A 128 6.39 0.22 10.62
C ILE A 128 7.00 -0.64 11.74
N ASP A 129 8.24 -0.37 12.14
CA ASP A 129 8.90 -1.10 13.22
C ASP A 129 8.16 -0.96 14.56
N LYS A 130 7.72 0.26 14.89
CA LYS A 130 6.86 0.51 16.05
C LYS A 130 5.53 -0.23 15.97
N TYR A 131 4.96 -0.35 14.77
CA TYR A 131 3.71 -1.09 14.57
C TYR A 131 3.91 -2.59 14.77
N LEU A 132 4.98 -3.16 14.21
CA LEU A 132 5.38 -4.55 14.43
C LEU A 132 5.59 -4.86 15.92
N ASP A 133 6.27 -3.96 16.65
CA ASP A 133 6.45 -4.07 18.10
C ASP A 133 5.12 -4.09 18.86
N PHE A 134 4.17 -3.23 18.46
CA PHE A 134 2.83 -3.20 19.06
C PHE A 134 2.09 -4.52 18.83
N ILE A 135 2.12 -5.05 17.61
CA ILE A 135 1.53 -6.35 17.27
C ILE A 135 2.15 -7.43 18.17
N ASN A 136 3.48 -7.56 18.17
CA ASN A 136 4.20 -8.58 18.94
C ASN A 136 3.96 -8.49 20.46
N LYS A 137 3.93 -7.29 21.03
CA LYS A 137 3.63 -7.09 22.46
C LYS A 137 2.21 -7.53 22.82
N ASN A 138 1.23 -7.20 21.97
CA ASN A 138 -0.14 -7.65 22.18
C ASN A 138 -0.27 -9.17 22.12
N ASP A 139 0.48 -9.85 21.26
CA ASP A 139 0.51 -11.32 21.26
C ASP A 139 1.04 -11.88 22.56
N ASN A 140 2.11 -11.31 23.10
CA ASN A 140 2.69 -11.77 24.36
C ASN A 140 1.71 -11.61 25.53
N ILE A 141 0.94 -10.52 25.56
CA ILE A 141 -0.10 -10.29 26.57
C ILE A 141 -1.23 -11.32 26.42
N TRP A 142 -1.78 -11.50 25.22
CA TRP A 142 -2.86 -12.48 24.99
C TRP A 142 -2.41 -13.92 25.25
N ASN A 143 -1.20 -14.29 24.82
CA ASN A 143 -0.61 -15.59 25.14
C ASN A 143 -0.50 -15.80 26.65
N LYS A 144 -0.09 -14.77 27.41
CA LYS A 144 -0.01 -14.84 28.87
C LYS A 144 -1.39 -14.97 29.52
N VAL A 145 -2.41 -14.26 29.03
CA VAL A 145 -3.80 -14.38 29.51
C VAL A 145 -4.34 -15.78 29.22
N LEU A 146 -4.20 -16.29 28.00
CA LEU A 146 -4.66 -17.63 27.62
C LEU A 146 -4.02 -18.74 28.46
N ILE A 147 -2.73 -18.62 28.78
CA ILE A 147 -2.04 -19.57 29.66
C ILE A 147 -2.56 -19.44 31.10
N THR A 148 -2.66 -18.21 31.63
CA THR A 148 -3.10 -17.96 33.01
C THR A 148 -4.50 -18.49 33.27
N PHE A 149 -5.41 -18.35 32.32
CA PHE A 149 -6.80 -18.82 32.45
C PHE A 149 -7.05 -20.21 31.83
N GLY A 150 -6.01 -20.95 31.42
CA GLY A 150 -6.14 -22.34 30.98
C GLY A 150 -6.76 -22.55 29.58
N PHE A 151 -6.92 -21.51 28.76
CA PHE A 151 -7.50 -21.56 27.42
C PHE A 151 -6.51 -22.00 26.33
N ARG A 152 -5.73 -23.05 26.60
CA ARG A 152 -4.60 -23.47 25.74
C ARG A 152 -5.04 -23.88 24.31
N ASP A 153 -6.30 -24.25 24.14
CA ASP A 153 -6.89 -24.75 22.89
C ASP A 153 -7.60 -23.69 22.01
N LEU A 154 -7.72 -22.44 22.46
CA LEU A 154 -8.33 -21.36 21.64
C LEU A 154 -7.41 -20.86 20.50
N ARG A 155 -6.17 -21.36 20.41
CA ARG A 155 -5.21 -21.05 19.32
C ARG A 155 -5.74 -21.37 17.92
N ARG A 156 -6.75 -22.24 17.81
CA ARG A 156 -7.16 -22.84 16.54
C ARG A 156 -8.44 -22.25 15.95
N ASN A 157 -9.19 -21.41 16.65
CA ASN A 157 -10.42 -20.87 16.09
C ASN A 157 -10.94 -19.62 16.82
N LYS A 158 -11.22 -18.58 16.02
CA LYS A 158 -12.01 -17.37 16.29
C LYS A 158 -11.28 -16.11 16.80
N GLN A 159 -11.13 -15.18 15.84
CA GLN A 159 -11.66 -13.82 15.91
C GLN A 159 -11.58 -13.15 17.30
N HIS A 160 -10.45 -12.51 17.61
CA HIS A 160 -10.49 -11.39 18.55
C HIS A 160 -10.98 -10.15 17.80
N SER A 161 -12.31 -10.05 17.76
CA SER A 161 -13.09 -8.90 17.33
C SER A 161 -12.58 -7.60 17.94
N SER A 162 -12.41 -6.60 17.06
CA SER A 162 -12.61 -5.17 17.33
C SER A 162 -11.87 -4.57 18.54
N TYR A 163 -10.56 -4.37 18.42
CA TYR A 163 -9.96 -3.17 19.00
C TYR A 163 -9.60 -2.23 17.87
N SER A 164 -10.45 -1.22 17.70
CA SER A 164 -10.22 -0.03 16.89
C SER A 164 -8.95 0.68 17.38
N SER A 165 -7.78 0.19 16.98
CA SER A 165 -6.57 1.00 16.99
C SER A 165 -6.70 1.91 15.78
N LYS A 166 -7.26 3.11 15.97
CA LYS A 166 -7.18 4.21 14.99
C LYS A 166 -5.74 4.24 14.49
N PRO A 167 -5.49 3.82 13.25
CA PRO A 167 -4.13 3.45 12.89
C PRO A 167 -3.29 4.71 12.69
N ILE A 168 -1.98 4.49 12.73
CA ILE A 168 -0.89 5.44 12.39
C ILE A 168 -1.09 6.07 10.98
N ILE A 169 -2.07 5.56 10.22
CA ILE A 169 -2.71 6.03 8.99
C ILE A 169 -2.64 7.55 8.77
N ASN A 170 -2.90 8.42 9.74
CA ASN A 170 -2.97 9.86 9.44
C ASN A 170 -1.64 10.46 8.93
N ASN A 171 -0.49 9.83 9.18
CA ASN A 171 0.80 10.27 8.61
C ASN A 171 1.10 9.72 7.21
N TYR A 172 0.68 8.48 6.89
CA TYR A 172 0.96 7.88 5.59
C TYR A 172 0.15 8.52 4.44
N TYR A 173 -1.09 8.93 4.71
CA TYR A 173 -1.96 9.61 3.73
C TYR A 173 -1.43 10.99 3.35
N ASN A 174 -0.83 11.70 4.31
CA ASN A 174 -0.20 13.00 4.07
C ASN A 174 1.15 12.87 3.33
N ASN A 175 1.86 11.75 3.51
CA ASN A 175 3.14 11.49 2.88
C ASN A 175 2.99 11.15 1.38
N ASP A 176 1.99 10.35 0.98
CA ASP A 176 1.75 10.05 -0.44
C ASP A 176 1.37 11.29 -1.27
N LEU A 177 0.62 12.24 -0.68
CA LEU A 177 0.39 13.56 -1.29
C LEU A 177 1.67 14.39 -1.39
N ARG A 178 2.59 14.27 -0.42
CA ARG A 178 3.92 14.88 -0.47
C ARG A 178 4.79 14.25 -1.56
N TYR A 179 4.70 12.95 -1.80
CA TYR A 179 5.49 12.25 -2.84
C TYR A 179 4.95 12.48 -4.26
N SER A 180 3.63 12.63 -4.41
CA SER A 180 3.01 13.06 -5.67
C SER A 180 3.29 14.53 -6.00
N ASN A 181 3.44 15.41 -4.99
CA ASN A 181 3.64 16.84 -5.19
C ASN A 181 5.11 17.29 -5.25
N ASN A 182 6.05 16.58 -4.63
CA ASN A 182 7.45 17.03 -4.59
C ASN A 182 8.32 16.61 -5.77
N GLY A 183 7.86 15.76 -6.69
CA GLY A 183 8.74 15.19 -7.72
C GLY A 183 9.91 14.35 -7.17
N ASN A 184 10.22 14.42 -5.88
CA ASN A 184 11.38 13.82 -5.24
C ASN A 184 11.35 12.29 -5.27
N PHE A 185 10.17 11.65 -5.27
CA PHE A 185 10.11 10.20 -5.37
C PHE A 185 10.30 9.70 -6.82
N ALA A 186 10.00 10.52 -7.81
CA ALA A 186 10.35 10.26 -9.21
C ALA A 186 11.82 10.64 -9.50
N ASN A 187 12.32 11.71 -8.88
CA ASN A 187 13.69 12.20 -9.03
C ASN A 187 14.74 11.34 -8.30
N LEU A 188 14.44 10.83 -7.08
CA LEU A 188 15.27 9.85 -6.36
C LEU A 188 15.46 8.54 -7.14
N VAL A 189 14.65 8.33 -8.18
CA VAL A 189 14.62 7.11 -8.99
C VAL A 189 15.24 7.35 -10.36
N SER A 190 15.03 8.52 -10.97
CA SER A 190 15.81 8.94 -12.15
C SER A 190 17.31 9.05 -11.82
N ASP A 191 17.64 9.46 -10.59
CA ASP A 191 19.02 9.56 -10.11
C ASP A 191 19.65 8.19 -9.88
N ASN A 192 18.87 7.17 -9.48
CA ASN A 192 19.36 5.79 -9.34
C ASN A 192 19.41 5.04 -10.69
N ALA A 193 18.53 5.38 -11.65
CA ALA A 193 18.59 4.82 -13.01
C ALA A 193 19.78 5.36 -13.83
N SER A 194 20.28 6.55 -13.49
CA SER A 194 21.46 7.14 -14.14
C SER A 194 22.78 6.61 -13.58
N GLN A 195 22.78 5.91 -12.45
CA GLN A 195 23.99 5.34 -11.84
C GLN A 195 24.24 3.86 -12.15
N GLU A 196 23.33 3.18 -12.86
CA GLU A 196 23.52 1.76 -13.26
C GLU A 196 23.99 1.56 -14.71
N ILE A 197 24.23 2.64 -15.48
CA ILE A 197 24.84 2.53 -16.81
C ILE A 197 26.29 3.00 -16.75
N ASN A 198 27.15 2.20 -16.12
CA ASN A 198 28.57 2.24 -16.43
C ASN A 198 29.15 0.83 -16.33
N PRO A 199 29.12 0.04 -17.42
CA PRO A 199 29.90 -1.17 -17.48
C PRO A 199 31.39 -0.77 -17.54
N LYS A 200 32.22 -1.45 -16.75
CA LYS A 200 33.69 -1.43 -16.90
C LYS A 200 34.11 -1.84 -18.31
#